data_AF-A0A137RKH1-F1
#
_entry.id   AF-A0A137RKH1-F1
#
_cell.length_a   1.000
_cell.length_b   1.000
_cell.length_c   1.000
_cell.angle_alpha   90.00
_cell.angle_beta   90.00
_cell.angle_gamma   90.00
#
_symmetry.space_group_name_H-M   'P 1'
#
loop_
_entity.id
_entity.type
_entity.pdbx_description
1 polymer ?
#
loop_
_entity_poly.entity_id
_entity_poly.type
_entity_poly.pdbx_seq_one_letter_code
_entity_poly.pdbx_strand_id
1 'polypeptide(L)'
;MKKLLFSVLFMALVFTTSCNKDDDGDAQTCEQRVERIQAELLVYLDEATTENCRNYKAALQAYVDSDCPGQSTYQALIDGLGDCSNP
;
A
#
# COMPACT_ATOMS: atom_id res chain seq x y z
N MET A 1 -45.00 16.83 -0.06
CA MET A 1 -44.64 18.09 0.62
C MET A 1 -43.81 17.78 1.86
N LYS A 2 -42.79 18.62 2.10
CA LYS A 2 -41.93 18.72 3.31
C LYS A 2 -40.86 17.61 3.39
N LYS A 3 -39.66 17.86 2.85
CA LYS A 3 -38.53 18.59 3.48
C LYS A 3 -38.22 18.03 4.88
N LEU A 4 -37.40 16.99 4.91
CA LEU A 4 -36.59 16.69 6.10
C LEU A 4 -35.14 16.93 5.72
N LEU A 5 -34.68 18.09 6.16
CA LEU A 5 -33.30 18.52 6.17
C LEU A 5 -32.52 17.49 7.01
N PHE A 6 -31.81 16.58 6.34
CA PHE A 6 -30.84 15.72 7.00
C PHE A 6 -29.61 16.57 7.35
N SER A 7 -29.73 17.15 8.54
CA SER A 7 -28.69 17.54 9.47
C SER A 7 -27.29 17.11 9.04
N VAL A 8 -26.60 18.06 8.40
CA VAL A 8 -25.15 18.08 8.22
C VAL A 8 -24.52 18.11 9.61
N LEU A 9 -24.11 16.96 10.13
CA LEU A 9 -23.23 16.91 11.28
C LEU A 9 -22.48 15.58 11.32
N PHE A 10 -21.17 15.69 11.58
CA PHE A 10 -20.20 14.63 11.81
C PHE A 10 -19.77 13.80 10.59
N MET A 11 -18.74 14.28 9.89
CA MET A 11 -17.49 13.53 9.80
C MET A 11 -16.35 14.45 9.33
N ALA A 12 -16.11 15.55 10.07
CA ALA A 12 -14.85 16.28 9.98
C ALA A 12 -13.80 15.51 10.80
N LEU A 13 -13.40 14.33 10.32
CA LEU A 13 -12.10 13.75 10.66
C LEU A 13 -11.23 13.93 9.43
N VAL A 14 -10.76 15.18 9.32
CA VAL A 14 -9.70 15.57 8.42
C VAL A 14 -8.46 14.80 8.89
N PHE A 15 -8.19 13.66 8.26
CA PHE A 15 -6.87 13.04 8.31
C PHE A 15 -5.90 13.99 7.61
N THR A 16 -5.41 14.97 8.38
CA THR A 16 -4.26 15.79 8.02
C THR A 16 -3.00 14.98 8.25
N THR A 17 -2.79 13.90 7.50
CA THR A 17 -1.44 13.35 7.37
C THR A 17 -0.73 14.19 6.32
N SER A 18 0.03 15.15 6.83
CA SER A 18 1.01 15.98 6.14
C SER A 18 1.41 15.55 4.73
N CYS A 19 0.68 16.01 3.72
CA CYS A 19 1.26 16.23 2.39
C CYS A 19 2.04 17.55 2.45
N ASN A 20 3.35 17.46 2.66
CA ASN A 20 4.24 18.61 2.51
C ASN A 20 5.37 18.26 1.57
N LYS A 21 5.56 19.15 0.58
CA LYS A 21 6.61 19.25 -0.45
C LYS A 21 6.30 18.45 -1.71
N ASP A 22 5.87 19.10 -2.79
CA ASP A 22 6.73 19.88 -3.73
C ASP A 22 8.01 19.11 -4.07
N ASP A 23 7.93 18.22 -5.06
CA ASP A 23 8.99 18.03 -6.05
C ASP A 23 8.50 17.10 -7.18
N ASP A 24 8.73 17.53 -8.41
CA ASP A 24 8.45 16.79 -9.63
C ASP A 24 9.24 15.46 -9.66
N GLY A 25 8.54 14.33 -9.46
CA GLY A 25 9.11 12.99 -9.66
C GLY A 25 8.36 11.87 -8.91
N ASP A 26 7.20 11.44 -9.43
CA ASP A 26 6.53 10.13 -9.20
C ASP A 26 6.67 9.46 -7.80
N ALA A 27 6.69 10.24 -6.72
CA ALA A 27 6.73 9.68 -5.37
C ALA A 27 5.37 9.07 -5.06
N GLN A 28 5.26 7.74 -5.17
CA GLN A 28 4.02 7.00 -4.90
C GLN A 28 3.53 7.26 -3.47
N THR A 29 2.23 7.56 -3.33
CA THR A 29 1.57 7.67 -2.02
C THR A 29 1.52 6.32 -1.31
N CYS A 30 1.24 6.33 -0.01
CA CYS A 30 1.10 5.10 0.77
C CYS A 30 -0.03 4.21 0.23
N GLU A 31 -1.14 4.82 -0.17
CA GLU A 31 -2.27 4.12 -0.80
C GLU A 31 -1.82 3.44 -2.10
N GLN A 32 -1.12 4.16 -2.98
CA GLN A 32 -0.61 3.59 -4.24
C GLN A 32 0.36 2.43 -4.02
N ARG A 33 1.18 2.49 -2.96
CA ARG A 33 2.08 1.38 -2.60
C ARG A 33 1.31 0.16 -2.10
N VAL A 34 0.25 0.34 -1.31
CA VAL A 34 -0.63 -0.76 -0.87
C VAL A 34 -1.35 -1.37 -2.08
N GLU A 35 -1.87 -0.56 -2.99
CA GLU A 35 -2.48 -1.04 -4.23
C GLU A 35 -1.49 -1.88 -5.05
N ARG A 36 -0.23 -1.44 -5.16
CA ARG A 36 0.82 -2.21 -5.82
C ARG A 36 1.10 -3.54 -5.11
N ILE A 37 1.21 -3.55 -3.78
CA ILE A 37 1.37 -4.80 -3.00
C ILE A 37 0.23 -5.78 -3.33
N GLN A 38 -1.02 -5.30 -3.38
CA GLN A 38 -2.17 -6.14 -3.70
C GLN A 38 -2.13 -6.66 -5.14
N ALA A 39 -1.79 -5.81 -6.11
CA ALA A 39 -1.69 -6.22 -7.51
C ALA A 39 -0.63 -7.31 -7.71
N GLU A 40 0.57 -7.11 -7.16
CA GLU A 40 1.68 -8.06 -7.30
C GLU A 40 1.41 -9.36 -6.51
N LEU A 41 0.71 -9.28 -5.37
CA LEU A 41 0.24 -10.46 -4.64
C LEU A 41 -0.70 -11.30 -5.50
N LEU A 42 -1.68 -10.69 -6.16
CA LEU A 42 -2.62 -11.41 -7.01
C LEU A 42 -1.91 -12.11 -8.17
N VAL A 43 -0.92 -11.46 -8.79
CA VAL A 43 -0.09 -12.06 -9.84
C VAL A 43 0.72 -13.24 -9.31
N TYR A 44 1.33 -13.12 -8.13
CA TYR A 44 2.06 -14.22 -7.49
C TYR A 44 1.15 -15.39 -7.09
N LEU A 45 -0.08 -15.12 -6.63
CA LEU A 45 -1.06 -16.15 -6.30
C LEU A 45 -1.63 -16.86 -7.53
N ASP A 46 -1.76 -16.15 -8.66
CA ASP A 46 -2.18 -16.74 -9.94
C ASP A 46 -1.08 -17.63 -10.52
N GLU A 47 0.17 -17.16 -10.51
CA GLU A 47 1.32 -17.90 -10.98
C GLU A 47 2.54 -17.69 -10.06
N ALA A 48 2.84 -18.69 -9.23
CA ALA A 48 3.93 -18.66 -8.26
C ALA A 48 5.30 -18.89 -8.93
N THR A 49 5.70 -17.98 -9.83
CA THR A 49 7.03 -17.99 -10.43
C THR A 49 8.03 -17.22 -9.57
N THR A 50 9.32 -17.50 -9.78
CA THR A 50 10.41 -16.77 -9.11
C THR A 50 10.35 -15.28 -9.43
N GLU A 51 9.90 -14.91 -10.64
CA GLU A 51 9.72 -13.52 -11.04
C GLU A 51 8.58 -12.84 -10.30
N ASN A 52 7.41 -13.49 -10.24
CA ASN A 52 6.24 -12.93 -9.56
C ASN A 52 6.46 -12.83 -8.04
N CYS A 53 7.14 -13.80 -7.43
CA CYS A 53 7.59 -13.69 -6.04
C CYS A 53 8.51 -12.48 -5.82
N ARG A 54 9.50 -12.25 -6.69
CA ARG A 54 10.40 -11.10 -6.58
C ARG A 54 9.66 -9.77 -6.75
N ASN A 55 8.70 -9.70 -7.67
CA ASN A 55 7.90 -8.48 -7.90
C ASN A 55 7.03 -8.15 -6.67
N TYR A 56 6.39 -9.17 -6.10
CA TYR A 56 5.63 -9.04 -4.86
C TYR A 56 6.53 -8.63 -3.68
N LYS A 57 7.67 -9.32 -3.50
CA LYS A 57 8.65 -8.97 -2.46
C LYS A 57 9.17 -7.54 -2.61
N ALA A 58 9.45 -7.10 -3.83
CA ALA A 58 9.90 -5.74 -4.11
C ALA A 58 8.82 -4.69 -3.79
N ALA A 59 7.54 -4.99 -4.02
CA ALA A 59 6.43 -4.11 -3.61
C ALA A 59 6.32 -3.99 -2.09
N LEU A 60 6.46 -5.11 -1.36
CA LEU A 60 6.50 -5.11 0.10
C LEU A 60 7.68 -4.28 0.63
N GLN A 61 8.89 -4.50 0.08
CA GLN A 61 10.09 -3.77 0.50
C GLN A 61 9.96 -2.27 0.24
N ALA A 62 9.40 -1.88 -0.91
CA ALA A 62 9.16 -0.47 -1.22
C ALA A 62 8.18 0.21 -0.24
N TYR A 63 7.27 -0.54 0.41
CA TYR A 63 6.44 0.00 1.49
C TYR A 63 7.20 0.06 2.82
N VAL A 64 7.99 -0.97 3.15
CA VAL A 64 8.84 -0.98 4.36
C VAL A 64 9.85 0.18 4.36
N ASP A 65 10.44 0.47 3.21
CA ASP A 65 11.46 1.51 3.02
C ASP A 65 10.85 2.92 2.89
N SER A 66 9.51 3.04 2.88
CA SER A 66 8.81 4.33 2.82
C SER A 66 8.46 4.85 4.21
N ASP A 67 8.10 6.13 4.33
CA ASP A 67 7.61 6.73 5.60
C ASP A 67 6.12 6.45 5.85
N CYS A 68 5.58 5.36 5.30
CA CYS A 68 4.16 5.04 5.40
C CYS A 68 3.76 4.50 6.77
N PRO A 69 2.53 4.78 7.24
CA PRO A 69 2.04 4.25 8.50
C PRO A 69 2.13 2.73 8.55
N GLY A 70 2.75 2.21 9.61
CA GLY A 70 2.90 0.77 9.81
C GLY A 70 3.84 0.09 8.82
N GLN A 71 4.78 0.80 8.20
CA GLN A 71 5.75 0.26 7.22
C GLN A 71 6.37 -1.07 7.63
N SER A 72 6.77 -1.22 8.90
CA SER A 72 7.42 -2.43 9.42
C SER A 72 6.51 -3.66 9.50
N THR A 73 5.20 -3.51 9.31
CA THR A 73 4.22 -4.62 9.38
C THR A 73 4.47 -5.67 8.30
N TYR A 74 5.04 -5.26 7.16
CA TYR A 74 5.28 -6.16 6.04
C TYR A 74 6.62 -6.91 6.11
N GLN A 75 7.51 -6.57 7.07
CA GLN A 75 8.83 -7.21 7.18
C GLN A 75 8.73 -8.72 7.38
N ALA A 76 7.80 -9.19 8.22
CA ALA A 76 7.60 -10.62 8.44
C ALA A 76 7.15 -11.36 7.16
N LEU A 77 6.41 -10.69 6.27
CA LEU A 77 6.04 -11.28 4.98
C LEU A 77 7.25 -11.35 4.05
N ILE A 78 8.09 -10.31 4.01
CA ILE A 78 9.33 -10.28 3.23
C ILE A 78 10.27 -11.41 3.66
N ASP A 79 10.41 -11.61 4.96
CA ASP A 79 11.25 -12.67 5.54
C ASP A 79 10.68 -14.06 5.20
N GLY A 80 9.35 -14.21 5.25
CA GLY A 80 8.65 -15.45 4.90
C GLY A 80 8.79 -15.87 3.43
N LEU A 81 8.92 -14.92 2.51
CA LEU A 81 9.16 -15.18 1.08
C LEU A 81 10.59 -15.68 0.80
N GLY A 82 11.52 -15.55 1.76
CA GLY A 82 12.91 -15.97 1.59
C GLY A 82 13.59 -15.27 0.41
N ASP A 83 14.41 -15.99 -0.36
CA ASP A 83 15.09 -15.45 -1.55
C ASP A 83 14.31 -15.63 -2.86
N CYS A 84 13.04 -16.07 -2.77
CA CYS A 84 12.19 -16.43 -3.91
C CYS A 84 12.75 -17.56 -4.80
N SER A 85 13.76 -18.32 -4.37
CA SER A 85 14.35 -19.41 -5.16
C SER A 85 13.43 -20.63 -5.29
N ASN A 86 12.52 -20.84 -4.33
CA ASN A 86 11.45 -21.83 -4.34
C ASN A 86 10.12 -21.12 -4.06
N PRO A 87 9.55 -20.45 -5.09
CA PRO A 87 8.33 -19.65 -4.98
C PRO A 87 7.07 -20.49 -4.71
#